data_AF-A0A9D9AQB9-F1
#
_entry.id   AF-A0A9D9AQB9-F1
#
_cell.length_a   1.000
_cell.length_b   1.000
_cell.length_c   1.000
_cell.angle_alpha   90.00
_cell.angle_beta   90.00
_cell.angle_gamma   90.00
#
_symmetry.space_group_name_H-M   'P 1'
#
loop_
_entity.id
_entity.type
_entity.pdbx_description
1 polymer ?
#
loop_
_entity_poly.entity_id
_entity_poly.type
_entity_poly.pdbx_seq_one_letter_code
_entity_poly.pdbx_strand_id
1 'polypeptide(L)'
;MTDISVYRDADWIWNQSRNNPTVNEDILSFCSQSPHLVDFAYRLADHGHVFVGQVVRLSAYTLADIAGGQRELADQLRLRLQRDGLDSGMYLDGWTPPPDISDDVGE
;
A
#
# COMPACT_ATOMS: atom_id res chain seq x y z
N MET A 1 -5.46 -8.97 38.64
CA MET A 1 -4.66 -9.96 37.87
C MET A 1 -4.83 -9.61 36.42
N THR A 2 -3.72 -9.27 35.77
CA THR A 2 -3.62 -8.39 34.61
C THR A 2 -4.17 -9.02 33.33
N ASP A 3 -4.93 -8.24 32.59
CA ASP A 3 -5.55 -8.52 31.30
C ASP A 3 -4.51 -8.98 30.26
N ILE A 4 -4.71 -10.15 29.66
CA ILE A 4 -3.85 -10.77 28.64
C ILE A 4 -4.55 -10.75 27.27
N SER A 5 -5.46 -9.79 27.04
CA SER A 5 -6.27 -9.75 25.81
C SER A 5 -5.62 -8.93 24.70
N VAL A 6 -4.63 -8.10 25.02
CA VAL A 6 -4.01 -7.16 24.06
C VAL A 6 -2.93 -7.81 23.18
N TYR A 7 -2.34 -8.94 23.60
CA TYR A 7 -1.19 -9.54 22.91
C TYR A 7 -1.55 -10.57 21.82
N ARG A 8 -2.82 -10.96 21.71
CA ARG A 8 -3.29 -11.90 20.66
C ARG A 8 -3.75 -11.22 19.38
N ASP A 9 -3.89 -9.89 19.40
CA ASP A 9 -4.47 -9.14 18.29
C ASP A 9 -3.43 -8.63 17.27
N ALA A 10 -2.14 -8.59 17.63
CA ALA A 10 -1.11 -8.09 16.71
C ALA A 10 -0.51 -9.18 15.81
N ASP A 11 -0.59 -10.45 16.24
CA ASP A 11 0.04 -11.58 15.53
C ASP A 11 -0.74 -11.96 14.26
N TRP A 12 -2.08 -11.82 14.28
CA TRP A 12 -2.89 -12.07 13.10
C TRP A 12 -2.68 -11.01 12.02
N ILE A 13 -2.49 -9.74 12.38
CA ILE A 13 -2.21 -8.64 11.44
C ILE A 13 -0.87 -8.90 10.73
N TRP A 14 0.19 -9.25 11.45
CA TRP A 14 1.50 -9.56 10.87
C TRP A 14 1.47 -10.79 9.95
N ASN A 15 0.74 -11.85 10.32
CA ASN A 15 0.65 -13.06 9.49
C ASN A 15 -0.27 -12.87 8.26
N GLN A 16 -1.26 -11.98 8.35
CA GLN A 16 -2.10 -11.56 7.21
C GLN A 16 -1.32 -10.70 6.22
N SER A 17 -0.50 -9.75 6.68
CA SER A 17 0.25 -8.86 5.78
C SER A 17 1.16 -9.62 4.81
N ARG A 18 1.71 -10.78 5.21
CA ARG A 18 2.61 -11.60 4.38
C ARG A 18 1.88 -12.37 3.25
N ASN A 19 0.60 -12.66 3.42
CA ASN A 19 -0.24 -13.38 2.44
C ASN A 19 -1.36 -12.49 1.88
N ASN A 20 -1.25 -11.17 2.05
CA ASN A 20 -2.33 -10.27 1.69
C ASN A 20 -2.37 -10.12 0.16
N PRO A 21 -3.44 -10.58 -0.52
CA PRO A 21 -3.53 -10.43 -1.97
C PRO A 21 -3.48 -8.95 -2.39
N THR A 22 -3.90 -8.04 -1.50
CA THR A 22 -3.91 -6.59 -1.73
C THR A 22 -2.51 -6.04 -2.02
N VAL A 23 -1.41 -6.64 -1.52
CA VAL A 23 -0.05 -6.14 -1.86
C VAL A 23 0.33 -6.35 -3.32
N ASN A 24 -0.30 -7.30 -4.01
CA ASN A 24 -0.11 -7.55 -5.43
C ASN A 24 -1.14 -6.81 -6.31
N GLU A 25 -2.08 -6.09 -5.69
CA GLU A 25 -3.07 -5.31 -6.42
C GLU A 25 -2.42 -4.03 -6.97
N ASP A 26 -2.88 -3.64 -8.16
CA ASP A 26 -2.51 -2.38 -8.78
C ASP A 26 -3.11 -1.20 -8.01
N ILE A 27 -2.34 -0.13 -7.80
CA ILE A 27 -2.75 1.02 -7.00
C ILE A 27 -3.96 1.75 -7.59
N LEU A 28 -4.10 1.77 -8.93
CA LEU A 28 -5.27 2.35 -9.60
C LEU A 28 -6.51 1.48 -9.38
N SER A 29 -6.35 0.15 -9.43
CA SER A 29 -7.43 -0.79 -9.11
C SER A 29 -7.87 -0.65 -7.65
N PHE A 30 -6.92 -0.56 -6.72
CA PHE A 30 -7.18 -0.38 -5.29
C PHE A 30 -7.92 0.93 -4.99
N CYS A 31 -7.54 2.02 -5.69
CA CYS A 31 -8.14 3.34 -5.55
C CYS A 31 -9.37 3.58 -6.45
N SER A 32 -9.75 2.64 -7.31
CA SER A 32 -10.81 2.81 -8.33
C SER A 32 -12.17 3.24 -7.77
N GLN A 33 -12.50 2.81 -6.55
CA GLN A 33 -13.77 3.14 -5.88
C GLN A 33 -13.76 4.53 -5.21
N SER A 34 -12.62 5.23 -5.18
CA SER A 34 -12.43 6.49 -4.47
C SER A 34 -11.87 7.55 -5.42
N PRO A 35 -12.72 8.37 -6.06
CA PRO A 35 -12.30 9.27 -7.14
C PRO A 35 -11.23 10.29 -6.73
N HIS A 36 -11.20 10.67 -5.45
CA HIS A 36 -10.19 11.56 -4.87
C HIS A 36 -8.82 10.87 -4.68
N LEU A 37 -8.78 9.55 -4.56
CA LEU A 37 -7.55 8.76 -4.49
C LEU A 37 -7.05 8.34 -5.87
N VAL A 38 -7.90 8.33 -6.90
CA VAL A 38 -7.51 7.97 -8.28
C VAL A 38 -6.42 8.91 -8.81
N ASP A 39 -6.56 10.23 -8.64
CA ASP A 39 -5.51 11.18 -9.06
C ASP A 39 -4.18 10.92 -8.33
N PHE A 40 -4.25 10.60 -7.04
CA PHE A 40 -3.07 10.28 -6.25
C PHE A 40 -2.45 8.93 -6.66
N ALA A 41 -3.26 7.93 -6.98
CA ALA A 41 -2.81 6.65 -7.50
C ALA A 41 -2.10 6.80 -8.85
N TYR A 42 -2.58 7.69 -9.74
CA TYR A 42 -1.87 8.03 -10.98
C TYR A 42 -0.51 8.68 -10.70
N ARG A 43 -0.41 9.59 -9.74
CA ARG A 43 0.90 10.17 -9.35
C ARG A 43 1.83 9.10 -8.78
N LEU A 44 1.33 8.21 -7.93
CA LEU A 44 2.13 7.10 -7.42
C LEU A 44 2.67 6.23 -8.56
N ALA A 45 1.82 5.89 -9.54
CA ALA A 45 2.23 5.14 -10.72
C ALA A 45 3.26 5.90 -11.59
N ASP A 46 3.11 7.22 -11.77
CA ASP A 46 4.09 8.08 -12.47
C ASP A 46 5.47 8.06 -11.79
N HIS A 47 5.48 7.97 -10.46
CA HIS A 47 6.70 7.77 -9.66
C HIS A 47 7.22 6.32 -9.65
N GLY A 48 6.61 5.39 -10.39
CA GLY A 48 6.99 3.98 -10.49
C GLY A 48 6.42 3.08 -9.38
N HIS A 49 5.45 3.57 -8.61
CA HIS A 49 4.73 2.82 -7.57
C HIS A 49 3.38 2.35 -8.12
N VAL A 50 3.42 1.31 -8.94
CA VAL A 50 2.26 0.73 -9.63
C VAL A 50 1.50 -0.24 -8.72
N PHE A 51 2.20 -0.94 -7.82
CA PHE A 51 1.58 -1.93 -6.94
C PHE A 51 1.46 -1.42 -5.50
N VAL A 52 0.40 -1.84 -4.81
CA VAL A 52 0.18 -1.52 -3.39
C VAL A 52 1.37 -1.95 -2.53
N GLY A 53 2.02 -3.08 -2.83
CA GLY A 53 3.21 -3.55 -2.12
C GLY A 53 4.40 -2.57 -2.21
N GLN A 54 4.53 -1.80 -3.28
CA GLN A 54 5.53 -0.73 -3.36
C GLN A 54 5.12 0.47 -2.51
N VAL A 55 3.84 0.82 -2.53
CA VAL A 55 3.26 1.96 -1.78
C VAL A 55 3.36 1.76 -0.27
N VAL A 56 3.06 0.57 0.25
CA VAL A 56 3.14 0.29 1.70
C VAL A 56 4.58 0.34 2.24
N ARG A 57 5.59 0.19 1.38
CA ARG A 57 7.00 0.36 1.75
C ARG A 57 7.40 1.82 1.89
N LEU A 58 6.59 2.75 1.36
CA LEU A 58 6.85 4.18 1.46
C LEU A 58 6.51 4.69 2.85
N SER A 59 7.32 5.62 3.34
CA SER A 59 7.01 6.34 4.57
C SER A 59 5.85 7.30 4.36
N ALA A 60 5.10 7.60 5.42
CA ALA A 60 4.03 8.61 5.38
C ALA A 60 4.53 9.99 4.87
N TYR A 61 5.79 10.33 5.13
CA TYR A 61 6.42 11.53 4.58
C TYR A 61 6.53 11.49 3.05
N THR A 62 7.01 10.37 2.49
CA THR A 62 7.13 10.18 1.04
C THR A 62 5.77 10.18 0.36
N LEU A 63 4.76 9.56 0.97
CA LEU A 63 3.39 9.62 0.46
C LEU A 63 2.86 11.07 0.43
N ALA A 64 3.10 11.85 1.49
CA ALA A 64 2.69 13.26 1.52
C ALA A 64 3.46 14.12 0.50
N ASP A 65 4.72 13.81 0.24
CA ASP A 65 5.55 14.47 -0.77
C ASP A 65 5.01 14.21 -2.19
N ILE A 66 4.73 12.94 -2.54
CA ILE A 66 4.12 12.55 -3.83
C ILE A 66 2.70 13.15 -3.98
N ALA A 67 1.97 13.29 -2.87
CA ALA A 67 0.67 13.96 -2.86
C ALA A 67 0.75 15.49 -3.10
N GLY A 68 1.96 16.05 -3.27
CA GLY A 68 2.19 17.48 -3.44
C GLY A 68 1.98 18.27 -2.15
N GLY A 69 2.30 17.66 -1.00
CA GLY A 69 2.08 18.25 0.33
C GLY A 69 0.66 18.06 0.89
N GLN A 70 -0.24 17.41 0.15
CA GLN A 70 -1.61 17.13 0.58
C GLN A 70 -1.64 15.97 1.57
N ARG A 71 -1.36 16.28 2.84
CA ARG A 71 -1.37 15.30 3.94
C ARG A 71 -2.68 14.53 4.07
N GLU A 72 -3.81 15.17 3.79
CA GLU A 72 -5.12 14.53 3.88
C GLU A 72 -5.32 13.42 2.83
N LEU A 73 -4.69 13.52 1.65
CA LEU A 73 -4.73 12.45 0.65
C LEU A 73 -3.87 11.27 1.06
N ALA A 74 -2.66 11.54 1.56
CA ALA A 74 -1.78 10.51 2.10
C ALA A 74 -2.41 9.78 3.30
N ASP A 75 -3.10 10.51 4.18
CA ASP A 75 -3.81 9.94 5.33
C ASP A 75 -5.00 9.07 4.89
N GLN A 76 -5.80 9.53 3.92
CA GLN A 76 -6.89 8.72 3.37
C GLN A 76 -6.41 7.43 2.70
N LEU A 77 -5.30 7.48 1.94
CA LEU A 77 -4.70 6.29 1.36
C LEU A 77 -4.23 5.33 2.46
N ARG A 78 -3.58 5.86 3.50
CA ARG A 78 -3.12 5.07 4.65
C ARG A 78 -4.29 4.42 5.39
N LEU A 79 -5.36 5.15 5.66
CA LEU A 79 -6.58 4.61 6.28
C LEU A 79 -7.19 3.50 5.42
N ARG A 80 -7.18 3.63 4.09
CA ARG A 80 -7.62 2.58 3.17
C ARG A 80 -6.75 1.33 3.32
N LEU A 81 -5.43 1.48 3.30
CA LEU A 81 -4.47 0.38 3.52
C LEU A 81 -4.71 -0.32 4.87
N GLN A 82 -4.98 0.44 5.93
CA GLN A 82 -5.24 -0.11 7.26
C GLN A 82 -6.50 -0.97 7.33
N ARG A 83 -7.52 -0.68 6.51
CA ARG A 83 -8.73 -1.51 6.42
C ARG A 83 -8.44 -2.90 5.85
N ASP A 84 -7.40 -3.01 5.05
CA ASP A 84 -6.86 -4.25 4.50
C ASP A 84 -5.75 -4.85 5.39
N GLY A 85 -5.46 -4.26 6.56
CA GLY A 85 -4.40 -4.74 7.47
C GLY A 85 -2.98 -4.36 7.00
N LEU A 86 -2.85 -3.31 6.20
CA LEU A 86 -1.59 -2.76 5.69
C LEU A 86 -1.34 -1.37 6.29
N ASP A 87 -0.08 -0.97 6.44
CA ASP A 87 0.29 0.39 6.83
C ASP A 87 1.48 0.89 6.01
N SER A 88 1.68 2.20 5.98
CA SER A 88 2.85 2.83 5.37
C SER A 88 4.12 2.54 6.17
N GLY A 89 5.25 2.34 5.50
CA GLY A 89 6.53 2.01 6.11
C GLY A 89 6.67 0.53 6.48
N MET A 90 5.80 -0.34 5.98
CA MET A 90 5.91 -1.78 6.17
C MET A 90 7.07 -2.36 5.38
N TYR A 91 7.82 -3.26 6.02
CA TYR A 91 8.84 -4.06 5.35
C TYR A 91 8.23 -5.36 4.85
N LEU A 92 8.07 -5.49 3.53
CA LEU A 92 7.61 -6.72 2.90
C LEU A 92 8.80 -7.62 2.57
N ASP A 93 9.16 -8.49 3.52
CA ASP A 93 10.25 -9.45 3.38
C ASP A 93 10.00 -10.43 2.22
N GLY A 94 10.93 -10.47 1.26
CA GLY A 94 10.86 -11.37 0.09
C GLY A 94 9.77 -11.03 -0.93
N TRP A 95 9.01 -9.95 -0.73
CA TRP A 95 8.01 -9.52 -1.70
C TRP A 95 8.67 -8.81 -2.88
N THR A 96 8.38 -9.31 -4.08
CA THR A 96 8.73 -8.67 -5.34
C THR A 96 7.46 -8.28 -6.07
N PRO A 97 7.43 -7.12 -6.74
CA PRO A 97 6.30 -6.78 -7.60
C PRO A 97 6.11 -7.89 -8.64
N PRO A 98 4.86 -8.22 -9.00
CA PRO A 98 4.62 -9.12 -10.12
C PRO A 98 5.29 -8.56 -11.38
N PRO A 99 5.72 -9.44 -12.31
CA PRO A 99 6.39 -8.99 -13.52
C PRO A 99 5.50 -7.99 -14.24
N ASP A 100 6.06 -6.82 -14.50
CA ASP A 100 5.41 -5.82 -15.33
C ASP A 100 5.31 -6.42 -16.74
N ILE A 101 4.12 -6.85 -17.12
CA ILE A 101 3.84 -7.48 -18.42
C ILE A 101 3.95 -6.48 -19.58
N SER A 102 4.45 -5.26 -19.34
CA SER A 102 4.47 -4.19 -20.35
C SER A 102 5.72 -4.15 -21.23
N ASP A 103 6.65 -5.11 -21.17
CA ASP A 103 7.74 -5.19 -22.15
C ASP A 103 8.21 -6.64 -22.39
N ASP A 104 7.48 -7.36 -23.24
CA ASP A 104 8.04 -8.36 -24.17
C ASP A 104 7.30 -8.19 -25.52
N VAL A 105 7.46 -7.01 -26.11
CA VAL A 105 7.32 -6.82 -27.55
C VAL A 105 8.69 -6.36 -28.05
N GLY A 106 9.67 -7.24 -27.89
CA GLY A 106 11.07 -7.05 -28.28
C GLY A 106 11.54 -8.18 -29.19
N GLU A 107 11.29 -7.99 -30.49
CA GLU A 107 11.96 -8.59 -31.68
C GLU A 107 11.74 -10.07 -32.03
#